data_AF-A0AAT9LZ86-F1
#
_entry.id   AF-A0AAT9LZ86-F1
#
_cell.length_a   1.000
_cell.length_b   1.000
_cell.length_c   1.000
_cell.angle_alpha   90.00
_cell.angle_beta   90.00
_cell.angle_gamma   90.00
#
_symmetry.space_group_name_H-M   'P 1'
#
loop_
_entity.id
_entity.type
_entity.pdbx_description
1 polymer ?
#
loop_
_entity_poly.entity_id
_entity_poly.type
_entity_poly.pdbx_seq_one_letter_code
_entity_poly.pdbx_strand_id
1 'polypeptide(L)'
;MDTLDDLRRHLQWAIELEHSTIPPYLCALYSLDGDRNPEAARVIGSVFVEEMLHLALAANLLNAVGGRPRLDAKEMLPEYPYPLPHSDGSVLVQLVPFGPEALDLFLHIEKPASAEAPLQADGYRTIGQFYAAIEAGIRGLCEKLGEEQVFRGDPGRQVGEMHFHGGGGKVMPVNDLKSALAALAEIVEQGEGAARTDVWDGDRDVFHPERAEVAHYYRFQELKHGRRYQAGDTPQSGPTGEVIGVDFDGVLPMGRNPRAEDHPVGSQIRLAQHEFNTTYCVLLAMLEETFNGNPAQMGPAVRQMYKLKGQAQALMKMPTGQGRTTAGPSFEYVPPEHRA
;
A
#
# COMPACT_ATOMS: atom_id res chain seq x y z
N MET A 1 -13.52 -9.05 18.28
CA MET A 1 -13.59 -9.98 17.13
C MET A 1 -13.73 -11.36 17.73
N ASP A 2 -14.93 -11.94 17.69
CA ASP A 2 -15.27 -13.05 18.60
C ASP A 2 -15.55 -14.36 17.86
N THR A 3 -15.57 -14.30 16.52
CA THR A 3 -15.82 -15.41 15.61
C THR A 3 -14.80 -15.43 14.47
N LEU A 4 -14.65 -16.59 13.82
CA LEU A 4 -13.79 -16.71 12.62
C LEU A 4 -14.28 -15.82 11.47
N ASP A 5 -15.59 -15.60 11.34
CA ASP A 5 -16.14 -14.77 10.28
C ASP A 5 -15.87 -13.28 10.53
N ASP A 6 -15.85 -12.84 11.80
CA ASP A 6 -15.39 -11.49 12.15
C ASP A 6 -13.91 -11.31 11.84
N LEU A 7 -13.06 -12.28 12.20
CA LEU A 7 -11.63 -12.24 11.90
C LEU A 7 -11.38 -12.18 10.39
N ARG A 8 -12.05 -13.04 9.60
CA ARG A 8 -11.95 -13.03 8.13
C ARG A 8 -12.38 -11.70 7.54
N ARG A 9 -13.43 -11.09 8.08
CA ARG A 9 -13.89 -9.76 7.65
C ARG A 9 -12.82 -8.70 7.88
N HIS A 10 -12.20 -8.67 9.06
CA HIS A 10 -11.13 -7.71 9.36
C HIS A 10 -9.87 -7.98 8.54
N LEU A 11 -9.56 -9.23 8.23
CA LEU A 11 -8.44 -9.55 7.34
C LEU A 11 -8.72 -9.15 5.88
N GLN A 12 -9.98 -9.17 5.43
CA GLN A 12 -10.35 -8.57 4.15
C GLN A 12 -10.26 -7.03 4.20
N TRP A 13 -10.65 -6.43 5.32
CA TRP A 13 -10.46 -4.99 5.55
C TRP A 13 -8.98 -4.59 5.54
N ALA A 14 -8.08 -5.47 6.01
CA ALA A 14 -6.65 -5.25 5.93
C ALA A 14 -6.18 -5.15 4.48
N ILE A 15 -6.65 -6.06 3.62
CA ILE A 15 -6.37 -6.01 2.17
C ILE A 15 -6.90 -4.72 1.53
N GLU A 16 -8.11 -4.28 1.91
CA GLU A 16 -8.69 -3.02 1.45
C GLU A 16 -7.86 -1.81 1.91
N LEU A 17 -7.37 -1.82 3.15
CA LEU A 17 -6.53 -0.78 3.73
C LEU A 17 -5.19 -0.67 3.01
N GLU A 18 -4.42 -1.77 2.90
CA GLU A 18 -3.12 -1.73 2.21
C GLU A 18 -3.27 -1.43 0.72
N HIS A 19 -4.37 -1.86 0.10
CA HIS A 19 -4.63 -1.46 -1.28
C HIS A 19 -4.92 0.05 -1.42
N SER A 20 -5.57 0.67 -0.43
CA SER A 20 -5.96 2.08 -0.51
C SER A 20 -4.77 3.05 -0.55
N THR A 21 -3.60 2.63 -0.03
CA THR A 21 -2.34 3.39 -0.03
C THR A 21 -1.58 3.28 -1.37
N ILE A 22 -1.79 2.20 -2.12
CA ILE A 22 -1.04 1.94 -3.37
C ILE A 22 -1.31 2.99 -4.46
N PRO A 23 -2.56 3.28 -4.88
CA PRO A 23 -2.84 4.29 -5.89
C PRO A 23 -2.26 5.69 -5.61
N PRO A 24 -2.40 6.28 -4.39
CA PRO A 24 -1.81 7.59 -4.12
C PRO A 24 -0.26 7.55 -4.15
N TYR A 25 0.37 6.47 -3.68
CA TYR A 25 1.84 6.31 -3.76
C TYR A 25 2.32 6.19 -5.21
N LEU A 26 1.60 5.45 -6.06
CA LEU A 26 1.89 5.37 -7.49
C LEU A 26 1.71 6.70 -8.21
N CYS A 27 0.68 7.48 -7.87
CA CYS A 27 0.47 8.82 -8.41
C CYS A 27 1.65 9.76 -8.10
N ALA A 28 2.10 9.77 -6.84
CA ALA A 28 3.29 10.53 -6.47
C ALA A 28 4.54 10.01 -7.19
N LEU A 29 4.80 8.70 -7.13
CA LEU A 29 5.97 8.07 -7.73
C LEU A 29 6.10 8.36 -9.23
N TYR A 30 5.02 8.20 -10.00
CA TYR A 30 5.08 8.36 -11.45
C TYR A 30 5.01 9.81 -11.92
N SER A 31 4.63 10.74 -11.04
CA SER A 31 4.75 12.16 -11.31
C SER A 31 6.20 12.67 -11.19
N LEU A 32 7.08 11.94 -10.51
CA LEU A 32 8.50 12.30 -10.39
C LEU A 32 9.26 12.00 -11.69
N ASP A 33 10.06 12.96 -12.14
CA ASP A 33 11.18 12.72 -13.05
C ASP A 33 12.30 12.00 -12.28
N GLY A 34 12.51 10.71 -12.58
CA GLY A 34 13.49 9.87 -11.89
C GLY A 34 14.95 10.28 -12.09
N ASP A 35 15.27 11.02 -13.15
CA ASP A 35 16.63 11.52 -13.37
C ASP A 35 16.90 12.77 -12.53
N ARG A 36 15.87 13.61 -12.32
CA ARG A 36 15.95 14.83 -11.51
C ARG A 36 15.74 14.57 -10.02
N ASN A 37 14.94 13.57 -9.68
CA ASN A 37 14.53 13.23 -8.32
C ASN A 37 14.79 11.74 -7.97
N PRO A 38 16.01 11.21 -8.17
CA PRO A 38 16.29 9.79 -7.98
C PRO A 38 16.03 9.34 -6.53
N GLU A 39 16.41 10.15 -5.53
CA GLU A 39 16.21 9.80 -4.12
C GLU A 39 14.74 9.76 -3.71
N ALA A 40 13.93 10.74 -4.16
CA ALA A 40 12.51 10.73 -3.87
C ALA A 40 11.81 9.54 -4.56
N ALA A 41 12.16 9.27 -5.82
CA ALA A 41 11.62 8.13 -6.55
C ALA A 41 11.99 6.79 -5.89
N ARG A 42 13.22 6.69 -5.34
CA ARG A 42 13.70 5.53 -4.60
C ARG A 42 12.92 5.31 -3.31
N VAL A 43 12.70 6.38 -2.52
CA VAL A 43 11.96 6.31 -1.25
C VAL A 43 10.49 5.98 -1.46
N ILE A 44 9.78 6.70 -2.34
CA ILE A 44 8.37 6.38 -2.61
C ILE A 44 8.26 4.99 -3.25
N GLY A 45 9.24 4.61 -4.07
CA GLY A 45 9.33 3.29 -4.68
C GLY A 45 9.49 2.16 -3.67
N SER A 46 10.34 2.32 -2.63
CA SER A 46 10.50 1.29 -1.59
C SER A 46 9.23 1.13 -0.76
N VAL A 47 8.61 2.24 -0.33
CA VAL A 47 7.34 2.18 0.40
C VAL A 47 6.26 1.49 -0.43
N PHE A 48 6.09 1.84 -1.71
CA PHE A 48 5.13 1.16 -2.60
C PHE A 48 5.36 -0.36 -2.66
N VAL A 49 6.62 -0.81 -2.70
CA VAL A 49 6.93 -2.24 -2.73
C VAL A 49 6.54 -2.90 -1.40
N GLU A 50 6.78 -2.23 -0.27
CA GLU A 50 6.38 -2.71 1.05
C GLU A 50 4.85 -2.78 1.21
N GLU A 51 4.09 -1.80 0.72
CA GLU A 51 2.61 -1.89 0.70
C GLU A 51 2.10 -3.10 -0.09
N MET A 52 2.76 -3.44 -1.21
CA MET A 52 2.45 -4.66 -1.97
C MET A 52 2.78 -5.93 -1.18
N LEU A 53 3.83 -5.92 -0.36
CA LEU A 53 4.17 -7.01 0.56
C LEU A 53 3.13 -7.12 1.68
N HIS A 54 2.68 -6.00 2.25
CA HIS A 54 1.67 -5.96 3.30
C HIS A 54 0.34 -6.53 2.82
N LEU A 55 -0.08 -6.11 1.61
CA LEU A 55 -1.26 -6.66 0.95
C LEU A 55 -1.14 -8.19 0.74
N ALA A 56 0.04 -8.70 0.38
CA ALA A 56 0.28 -10.13 0.24
C ALA A 56 0.26 -10.87 1.60
N LEU A 57 0.80 -10.28 2.66
CA LEU A 57 0.77 -10.84 4.01
C LEU A 57 -0.65 -10.85 4.59
N ALA A 58 -1.43 -9.79 4.39
CA ALA A 58 -2.85 -9.74 4.74
C ALA A 58 -3.65 -10.83 4.00
N ALA A 59 -3.35 -11.06 2.72
CA ALA A 59 -3.93 -12.14 1.94
C ALA A 59 -3.54 -13.54 2.48
N ASN A 60 -2.28 -13.75 2.86
CA ASN A 60 -1.82 -14.99 3.50
C ASN A 60 -2.53 -15.25 4.83
N LEU A 61 -2.66 -14.23 5.69
CA LEU A 61 -3.39 -14.28 6.96
C LEU A 61 -4.86 -14.68 6.72
N LEU A 62 -5.54 -14.04 5.77
CA LEU A 62 -6.93 -14.36 5.42
C LEU A 62 -7.09 -15.80 4.94
N ASN A 63 -6.19 -16.26 4.06
CA ASN A 63 -6.18 -17.64 3.60
C ASN A 63 -5.94 -18.63 4.74
N ALA A 64 -5.01 -18.33 5.65
CA ALA A 64 -4.62 -19.21 6.74
C ALA A 64 -5.80 -19.51 7.68
N VAL A 65 -6.71 -18.55 7.87
CA VAL A 65 -7.93 -18.74 8.67
C VAL A 65 -9.13 -19.29 7.87
N GLY A 66 -8.88 -19.78 6.65
CA GLY A 66 -9.86 -20.39 5.77
C GLY A 66 -10.75 -19.40 5.02
N GLY A 67 -10.36 -18.12 4.96
CA GLY A 67 -10.97 -17.12 4.10
C GLY A 67 -10.48 -17.20 2.64
N ARG A 68 -10.91 -16.24 1.83
CA ARG A 68 -10.48 -16.06 0.43
C ARG A 68 -10.32 -14.57 0.15
N PRO A 69 -9.11 -14.08 -0.13
CA PRO A 69 -8.86 -12.71 -0.57
C PRO A 69 -9.73 -12.33 -1.76
N ARG A 70 -10.31 -11.12 -1.71
CA ARG A 70 -10.99 -10.47 -2.83
C ARG A 70 -10.29 -9.16 -3.15
N LEU A 71 -9.84 -9.02 -4.40
CA LEU A 71 -9.15 -7.83 -4.91
C LEU A 71 -9.83 -7.30 -6.17
N ASP A 72 -10.42 -8.17 -7.00
CA ASP A 72 -11.19 -7.75 -8.16
C ASP A 72 -12.65 -7.45 -7.77
N ALA A 73 -12.84 -6.37 -7.03
CA ALA A 73 -14.14 -5.96 -6.53
C ALA A 73 -14.30 -4.45 -6.62
N LYS A 74 -15.54 -3.97 -6.83
CA LYS A 74 -15.83 -2.53 -6.92
C LYS A 74 -15.43 -1.80 -5.64
N GLU A 75 -15.56 -2.46 -4.50
CA GLU A 75 -15.22 -1.95 -3.18
C GLU A 75 -13.73 -1.62 -3.03
N MET A 76 -12.86 -2.27 -3.82
CA MET A 76 -11.41 -2.00 -3.83
C MET A 76 -11.06 -0.70 -4.58
N LEU A 77 -11.96 -0.19 -5.43
CA LEU A 77 -11.75 0.99 -6.26
C LEU A 77 -12.88 2.02 -6.06
N PRO A 78 -12.99 2.61 -4.85
CA PRO A 78 -13.93 3.70 -4.59
C PRO A 78 -13.54 4.98 -5.34
N GLU A 79 -14.50 5.89 -5.50
CA GLU A 79 -14.25 7.18 -6.15
C GLU A 79 -13.44 8.13 -5.26
N TYR A 80 -12.39 8.74 -5.82
CA TYR A 80 -11.57 9.71 -5.11
C TYR A 80 -12.20 11.11 -5.10
N PRO A 81 -12.04 11.89 -4.00
CA PRO A 81 -11.46 11.48 -2.73
C PRO A 81 -12.46 10.67 -1.88
N TYR A 82 -11.96 9.75 -1.05
CA TYR A 82 -12.78 8.98 -0.12
C TYR A 82 -12.07 8.80 1.23
N PRO A 83 -12.79 8.54 2.34
CA PRO A 83 -12.17 8.27 3.63
C PRO A 83 -11.30 7.01 3.59
N LEU A 84 -10.15 7.01 4.26
CA LEU A 84 -9.33 5.81 4.43
C LEU A 84 -10.22 4.66 4.97
N PRO A 85 -10.23 3.48 4.32
CA PRO A 85 -11.23 2.46 4.60
C PRO A 85 -11.07 1.95 6.04
N HIS A 86 -12.20 1.69 6.70
CA HIS A 86 -12.27 1.20 8.09
C HIS A 86 -11.62 2.14 9.14
N SER A 87 -11.24 3.35 8.74
CA SER A 87 -10.72 4.38 9.64
C SER A 87 -11.84 5.23 10.29
N ASP A 88 -11.49 6.09 11.23
CA ASP A 88 -12.40 7.08 11.83
C ASP A 88 -12.86 8.19 10.87
N GLY A 89 -12.42 8.15 9.60
CA GLY A 89 -12.77 9.09 8.55
C GLY A 89 -12.04 10.43 8.61
N SER A 90 -11.03 10.55 9.48
CA SER A 90 -10.21 11.77 9.59
C SER A 90 -9.24 11.98 8.41
N VAL A 91 -8.92 10.91 7.68
CA VAL A 91 -8.02 10.94 6.52
C VAL A 91 -8.82 10.70 5.24
N LEU A 92 -8.75 11.64 4.30
CA LEU A 92 -9.29 11.48 2.95
C LEU A 92 -8.17 11.08 1.99
N VAL A 93 -8.26 9.88 1.43
CA VAL A 93 -7.35 9.38 0.38
C VAL A 93 -7.61 10.14 -0.91
N GLN A 94 -6.54 10.66 -1.52
CA GLN A 94 -6.61 11.48 -2.73
C GLN A 94 -5.49 11.12 -3.70
N LEU A 95 -5.75 11.26 -4.99
CA LEU A 95 -4.76 11.12 -6.05
C LEU A 95 -4.19 12.48 -6.39
N VAL A 96 -2.93 12.72 -6.01
CA VAL A 96 -2.20 13.97 -6.24
C VAL A 96 -0.78 13.65 -6.71
N PRO A 97 -0.14 14.54 -7.50
CA PRO A 97 1.27 14.38 -7.83
C PRO A 97 2.14 14.55 -6.57
N PHE A 98 3.39 14.11 -6.66
CA PHE A 98 4.36 14.29 -5.59
C PHE A 98 4.51 15.78 -5.23
N GLY A 99 4.51 16.08 -3.95
CA GLY A 99 4.58 17.46 -3.47
C GLY A 99 4.20 17.57 -2.00
N PRO A 100 4.14 18.78 -1.45
CA PRO A 100 3.77 19.01 -0.06
C PRO A 100 2.43 18.37 0.33
N GLU A 101 1.44 18.45 -0.57
CA GLU A 101 0.13 17.85 -0.33
C GLU A 101 0.15 16.31 -0.29
N ALA A 102 0.88 15.67 -1.20
CA ALA A 102 1.05 14.22 -1.18
C ALA A 102 1.76 13.78 0.11
N LEU A 103 2.87 14.45 0.47
CA LEU A 103 3.62 14.15 1.69
C LEU A 103 2.79 14.36 2.95
N ASP A 104 1.97 15.41 3.01
CA ASP A 104 1.04 15.61 4.11
C ASP A 104 0.04 14.46 4.18
N LEU A 105 -0.59 14.06 3.07
CA LEU A 105 -1.49 12.90 3.05
C LEU A 105 -0.79 11.64 3.56
N PHE A 106 0.41 11.34 3.06
CA PHE A 106 1.14 10.11 3.41
C PHE A 106 1.53 10.08 4.89
N LEU A 107 1.96 11.22 5.45
CA LEU A 107 2.23 11.36 6.88
C LEU A 107 0.98 11.21 7.75
N HIS A 108 -0.21 11.55 7.23
CA HIS A 108 -1.45 11.31 7.97
C HIS A 108 -1.89 9.84 7.92
N ILE A 109 -1.66 9.15 6.79
CA ILE A 109 -1.92 7.72 6.63
C ILE A 109 -1.02 6.92 7.56
N GLU A 110 0.31 7.11 7.46
CA GLU A 110 1.30 6.32 8.20
C GLU A 110 1.52 6.76 9.64
N LYS A 111 0.69 7.68 10.15
CA LYS A 111 0.91 8.26 11.46
C LYS A 111 0.91 7.16 12.54
N PRO A 112 1.99 7.00 13.31
CA PRO A 112 2.07 5.94 14.31
C PRO A 112 0.95 6.03 15.35
N ALA A 113 0.46 4.87 15.79
CA ALA A 113 -0.47 4.78 16.90
C ALA A 113 0.15 5.35 18.19
N SER A 114 -0.65 6.05 19.01
CA SER A 114 -0.24 6.28 20.41
C SER A 114 -0.16 4.94 21.15
N ALA A 115 0.87 4.72 21.98
CA ALA A 115 1.03 3.50 22.78
C ALA A 115 -0.23 3.12 23.60
N GLU A 116 -1.04 4.10 23.99
CA GLU A 116 -2.25 3.93 24.82
C GLU A 116 -3.57 3.92 24.01
N ALA A 117 -3.52 3.81 22.68
CA ALA A 117 -4.72 3.81 21.86
C ALA A 117 -5.62 2.59 22.20
N PRO A 118 -6.90 2.80 22.59
CA PRO A 118 -7.79 1.69 22.94
C PRO A 118 -8.07 0.84 21.70
N LEU A 119 -8.21 -0.48 21.84
CA LEU A 119 -8.67 -1.32 20.72
C LEU A 119 -10.09 -0.93 20.32
N GLN A 120 -10.34 -0.83 19.02
CA GLN A 120 -11.66 -0.56 18.45
C GLN A 120 -12.15 -1.77 17.64
N ALA A 121 -13.46 -1.83 17.42
CA ALA A 121 -14.10 -2.87 16.61
C ALA A 121 -14.33 -2.41 15.16
N ASP A 122 -14.27 -1.11 14.91
CA ASP A 122 -14.37 -0.42 13.61
C ASP A 122 -14.00 1.06 13.84
N GLY A 123 -13.74 1.82 12.77
CA GLY A 123 -13.46 3.25 12.84
C GLY A 123 -12.11 3.56 13.48
N TYR A 124 -11.06 2.86 13.03
CA TYR A 124 -9.73 2.92 13.62
C TYR A 124 -9.03 4.25 13.36
N ARG A 125 -8.29 4.75 14.34
CA ARG A 125 -7.55 6.02 14.22
C ARG A 125 -6.19 5.88 13.56
N THR A 126 -5.57 4.71 13.64
CA THR A 126 -4.27 4.41 13.00
C THR A 126 -4.22 2.94 12.55
N ILE A 127 -3.32 2.67 11.60
CA ILE A 127 -3.08 1.32 11.05
C ILE A 127 -2.63 0.35 12.14
N GLY A 128 -1.76 0.78 13.06
CA GLY A 128 -1.29 -0.03 14.18
C GLY A 128 -2.38 -0.37 15.20
N GLN A 129 -3.40 0.49 15.35
CA GLN A 129 -4.57 0.15 16.18
C GLN A 129 -5.44 -0.92 15.52
N PHE A 130 -5.59 -0.83 14.20
CA PHE A 130 -6.30 -1.82 13.39
C PHE A 130 -5.63 -3.20 13.49
N TYR A 131 -4.33 -3.28 13.26
CA TYR A 131 -3.60 -4.56 13.35
C TYR A 131 -3.50 -5.10 14.77
N ALA A 132 -3.40 -4.26 15.80
CA ALA A 132 -3.49 -4.71 17.19
C ALA A 132 -4.83 -5.38 17.51
N ALA A 133 -5.93 -4.91 16.90
CA ALA A 133 -7.23 -5.56 17.06
C ALA A 133 -7.27 -6.93 16.37
N ILE A 134 -6.69 -7.05 15.17
CA ILE A 134 -6.56 -8.33 14.47
C ILE A 134 -5.72 -9.32 15.30
N GLU A 135 -4.57 -8.87 15.82
CA GLU A 135 -3.72 -9.69 16.69
C GLU A 135 -4.50 -10.22 17.90
N ALA A 136 -5.19 -9.34 18.61
CA ALA A 136 -6.01 -9.72 19.76
C ALA A 136 -7.13 -10.72 19.37
N GLY A 137 -7.74 -10.53 18.20
CA GLY A 137 -8.73 -11.44 17.64
C GLY A 137 -8.17 -12.83 17.36
N ILE A 138 -7.01 -12.92 16.71
CA ILE A 138 -6.32 -14.19 16.42
C ILE A 138 -5.98 -14.92 17.73
N ARG A 139 -5.37 -14.23 18.70
CA ARG A 139 -5.00 -14.81 20.00
C ARG A 139 -6.21 -15.34 20.75
N GLY A 140 -7.25 -14.51 20.90
CA GLY A 140 -8.48 -14.89 21.60
C GLY A 140 -9.21 -16.07 20.95
N LEU A 141 -9.22 -16.14 19.61
CA LEU A 141 -9.79 -17.28 18.90
C LEU A 141 -8.95 -18.55 19.06
N CYS A 142 -7.61 -18.45 19.08
CA CYS A 142 -6.73 -19.60 19.34
C CYS A 142 -6.94 -20.15 20.76
N GLU A 143 -7.08 -19.27 21.76
CA GLU A 143 -7.39 -19.67 23.14
C GLU A 143 -8.74 -20.38 23.26
N LYS A 144 -9.75 -19.90 22.52
CA LYS A 144 -11.13 -20.40 22.60
C LYS A 144 -11.36 -21.67 21.77
N LEU A 145 -10.79 -21.76 20.58
CA LEU A 145 -11.08 -22.81 19.60
C LEU A 145 -9.93 -23.81 19.42
N GLY A 146 -8.73 -23.45 19.84
CA GLY A 146 -7.50 -24.15 19.49
C GLY A 146 -6.92 -23.66 18.15
N GLU A 147 -5.60 -23.63 18.08
CA GLU A 147 -4.83 -23.13 16.93
C GLU A 147 -5.17 -23.86 15.62
N GLU A 148 -5.29 -25.20 15.65
CA GLU A 148 -5.66 -26.01 14.47
C GLU A 148 -7.04 -25.65 13.90
N GLN A 149 -7.97 -25.18 14.75
CA GLN A 149 -9.31 -24.78 14.28
C GLN A 149 -9.31 -23.37 13.68
N VAL A 150 -8.40 -22.52 14.14
CA VAL A 150 -8.21 -21.18 13.60
C VAL A 150 -7.46 -21.25 12.27
N PHE A 151 -6.31 -21.92 12.23
CA PHE A 151 -5.44 -22.04 11.05
C PHE A 151 -5.78 -23.26 10.19
N ARG A 152 -7.02 -23.30 9.72
CA ARG A 152 -7.61 -24.37 8.89
C ARG A 152 -7.58 -24.10 7.37
N GLY A 153 -6.84 -23.08 6.96
CA GLY A 153 -6.65 -22.67 5.58
C GLY A 153 -5.97 -23.74 4.73
N ASP A 154 -6.10 -23.62 3.41
CA ASP A 154 -5.37 -24.47 2.47
C ASP A 154 -3.92 -23.96 2.35
N PRO A 155 -2.89 -24.75 2.76
CA PRO A 155 -1.50 -24.33 2.65
C PRO A 155 -1.06 -24.05 1.21
N GLY A 156 -1.74 -24.63 0.21
CA GLY A 156 -1.50 -24.37 -1.21
C GLY A 156 -1.86 -22.97 -1.68
N ARG A 157 -2.54 -22.17 -0.84
CA ARG A 157 -2.85 -20.75 -1.12
C ARG A 157 -1.87 -19.76 -0.51
N GLN A 158 -0.88 -20.23 0.24
CA GLN A 158 0.13 -19.35 0.83
C GLN A 158 1.14 -18.92 -0.22
N VAL A 159 1.41 -17.62 -0.28
CA VAL A 159 2.48 -17.05 -1.10
C VAL A 159 3.73 -16.88 -0.23
N GLY A 160 4.91 -17.21 -0.77
CA GLY A 160 6.20 -17.05 -0.07
C GLY A 160 7.16 -16.12 -0.80
N GLU A 161 8.32 -15.86 -0.17
CA GLU A 161 9.39 -14.93 -0.60
C GLU A 161 9.82 -15.06 -2.07
N MET A 162 9.84 -16.29 -2.59
CA MET A 162 10.20 -16.63 -3.98
C MET A 162 9.38 -15.84 -5.03
N HIS A 163 8.23 -15.29 -4.64
CA HIS A 163 7.32 -14.58 -5.52
C HIS A 163 7.58 -13.07 -5.58
N PHE A 164 8.40 -12.49 -4.69
CA PHE A 164 8.57 -11.03 -4.51
C PHE A 164 10.04 -10.55 -4.49
N HIS A 165 10.96 -11.26 -5.16
CA HIS A 165 12.40 -10.96 -5.15
C HIS A 165 12.74 -9.46 -5.36
N GLY A 166 13.48 -8.86 -4.40
CA GLY A 166 14.18 -7.58 -4.56
C GLY A 166 13.59 -6.36 -3.84
N GLY A 167 12.70 -6.54 -2.84
CA GLY A 167 11.87 -5.48 -2.27
C GLY A 167 11.99 -5.18 -0.77
N GLY A 168 13.07 -5.56 -0.08
CA GLY A 168 13.31 -5.15 1.32
C GLY A 168 12.62 -5.97 2.40
N GLY A 169 11.37 -6.39 2.21
CA GLY A 169 10.63 -7.19 3.21
C GLY A 169 10.47 -8.68 2.87
N LYS A 170 9.94 -9.46 3.82
CA LYS A 170 9.76 -10.92 3.69
C LYS A 170 8.29 -11.30 3.59
N VAL A 171 7.84 -11.80 2.44
CA VAL A 171 6.56 -12.54 2.39
C VAL A 171 6.76 -13.94 2.94
N MET A 172 6.03 -14.26 4.01
CA MET A 172 6.09 -15.56 4.65
C MET A 172 4.73 -16.29 4.61
N PRO A 173 4.73 -17.62 4.37
CA PRO A 173 3.56 -18.44 4.59
C PRO A 173 3.09 -18.39 6.04
N VAL A 174 1.79 -18.22 6.26
CA VAL A 174 1.14 -18.26 7.56
C VAL A 174 0.39 -19.58 7.71
N ASN A 175 0.80 -20.38 8.69
CA ASN A 175 0.22 -21.71 8.95
C ASN A 175 -0.19 -21.93 10.40
N ASP A 176 0.21 -21.01 11.29
CA ASP A 176 0.08 -21.16 12.74
C ASP A 176 0.09 -19.79 13.40
N LEU A 177 -0.16 -19.73 14.71
CA LEU A 177 -0.21 -18.50 15.49
C LEU A 177 1.14 -17.79 15.44
N LYS A 178 2.24 -18.53 15.49
CA LYS A 178 3.58 -17.95 15.48
C LYS A 178 3.86 -17.20 14.18
N SER A 179 3.59 -17.81 13.03
CA SER A 179 3.77 -17.23 11.71
C SER A 179 2.76 -16.09 11.45
N ALA A 180 1.55 -16.18 11.98
CA ALA A 180 0.57 -15.09 11.91
C ALA A 180 1.05 -13.84 12.65
N LEU A 181 1.59 -14.01 13.87
CA LEU A 181 2.16 -12.92 14.65
C LEU A 181 3.40 -12.33 13.99
N ALA A 182 4.23 -13.15 13.36
CA ALA A 182 5.38 -12.67 12.58
C ALA A 182 4.95 -11.83 11.37
N ALA A 183 3.93 -12.27 10.62
CA ALA A 183 3.39 -11.51 9.50
C ALA A 183 2.78 -10.16 9.94
N LEU A 184 2.06 -10.14 11.07
CA LEU A 184 1.52 -8.90 11.64
C LEU A 184 2.62 -7.94 12.12
N ALA A 185 3.67 -8.48 12.74
CA ALA A 185 4.81 -7.69 13.18
C ALA A 185 5.52 -7.02 11.98
N GLU A 186 5.78 -7.78 10.91
CA GLU A 186 6.40 -7.25 9.68
C GLU A 186 5.61 -6.05 9.11
N ILE A 187 4.28 -6.17 8.98
CA ILE A 187 3.42 -5.10 8.47
C ILE A 187 3.53 -3.84 9.35
N VAL A 188 3.39 -4.01 10.67
CA VAL A 188 3.37 -2.88 11.61
C VAL A 188 4.75 -2.23 11.77
N GLU A 189 5.83 -3.01 11.76
CA GLU A 189 7.20 -2.52 11.91
C GLU A 189 7.62 -1.69 10.68
N GLN A 190 7.29 -2.12 9.46
CA GLN A 190 7.58 -1.35 8.24
C GLN A 190 6.73 -0.08 8.13
N GLY A 191 5.44 -0.12 8.50
CA GLY A 191 4.57 1.06 8.47
C GLY A 191 4.90 2.11 9.56
N GLU A 192 4.87 1.69 10.84
CA GLU A 192 4.91 2.61 12.00
C GLU A 192 6.25 2.60 12.78
N GLY A 193 7.13 1.62 12.57
CA GLY A 193 8.41 1.46 13.26
C GLY A 193 8.36 0.60 14.53
N ALA A 194 9.52 0.07 14.94
CA ALA A 194 9.63 -0.83 16.08
C ALA A 194 9.31 -0.13 17.43
N ALA A 195 8.44 -0.76 18.22
CA ALA A 195 8.09 -0.35 19.59
C ALA A 195 7.54 1.08 19.77
N ARG A 196 7.15 1.78 18.69
CA ARG A 196 6.55 3.14 18.71
C ARG A 196 7.43 4.22 19.37
N THR A 197 8.69 3.89 19.66
CA THR A 197 9.70 4.79 20.24
C THR A 197 10.93 4.90 19.36
N ASP A 198 11.06 4.04 18.36
CA ASP A 198 12.16 4.01 17.42
C ASP A 198 11.72 4.42 16.02
N VAL A 199 12.62 5.01 15.25
CA VAL A 199 12.38 5.37 13.85
C VAL A 199 12.66 4.21 12.90
N TRP A 200 13.46 3.24 13.34
CA TRP A 200 13.91 2.11 12.53
C TRP A 200 12.83 1.02 12.45
N ASP A 201 12.72 0.40 11.26
CA ASP A 201 11.81 -0.73 11.01
C ASP A 201 12.48 -2.10 11.25
N GLY A 202 13.80 -2.13 11.41
CA GLY A 202 14.57 -3.36 11.63
C GLY A 202 15.16 -3.98 10.36
N ASP A 203 14.79 -3.45 9.19
CA ASP A 203 15.28 -3.87 7.89
C ASP A 203 16.49 -3.04 7.42
N ARG A 204 17.02 -3.42 6.25
CA ARG A 204 18.13 -2.76 5.58
C ARG A 204 17.63 -2.13 4.31
N ASP A 205 18.08 -0.91 4.05
CA ASP A 205 17.72 -0.17 2.84
C ASP A 205 18.06 -1.02 1.60
N VAL A 206 17.04 -1.30 0.79
CA VAL A 206 17.12 -2.17 -0.39
C VAL A 206 18.19 -1.73 -1.39
N PHE A 207 18.39 -0.42 -1.50
CA PHE A 207 19.33 0.19 -2.43
C PHE A 207 20.67 0.51 -1.78
N HIS A 208 20.70 0.57 -0.45
CA HIS A 208 21.88 0.82 0.37
C HIS A 208 21.95 -0.17 1.54
N PRO A 209 22.29 -1.45 1.32
CA PRO A 209 22.22 -2.49 2.34
C PRO A 209 23.09 -2.23 3.59
N GLU A 210 24.04 -1.29 3.50
CA GLU A 210 24.83 -0.80 4.63
C GLU A 210 24.01 0.05 5.64
N ARG A 211 22.86 0.59 5.22
CA ARG A 211 22.01 1.49 6.01
C ARG A 211 20.87 0.71 6.66
N ALA A 212 20.50 1.11 7.87
CA ALA A 212 19.24 0.69 8.47
C ALA A 212 18.10 1.47 7.82
N GLU A 213 16.95 0.83 7.63
CA GLU A 213 15.78 1.49 7.07
C GLU A 213 14.87 2.02 8.19
N VAL A 214 14.23 3.15 7.91
CA VAL A 214 13.24 3.74 8.83
C VAL A 214 11.86 3.40 8.33
N ALA A 215 10.87 3.32 9.24
CA ALA A 215 9.50 3.03 8.85
C ALA A 215 8.91 4.10 7.93
N HIS A 216 7.81 3.77 7.24
CA HIS A 216 7.23 4.60 6.17
C HIS A 216 6.97 6.04 6.59
N TYR A 217 6.37 6.24 7.76
CA TYR A 217 6.15 7.58 8.31
C TYR A 217 7.42 8.43 8.34
N TYR A 218 8.53 7.83 8.79
CA TYR A 218 9.81 8.50 8.89
C TYR A 218 10.46 8.70 7.53
N ARG A 219 10.31 7.76 6.57
CA ARG A 219 10.74 7.97 5.17
C ARG A 219 10.04 9.17 4.54
N PHE A 220 8.75 9.34 4.79
CA PHE A 220 8.02 10.53 4.32
C PHE A 220 8.45 11.80 5.06
N GLN A 221 8.81 11.72 6.35
CA GLN A 221 9.45 12.84 7.06
C GLN A 221 10.80 13.21 6.44
N GLU A 222 11.60 12.23 6.02
CA GLU A 222 12.88 12.50 5.36
C GLU A 222 12.70 13.35 4.10
N LEU A 223 11.72 13.01 3.26
CA LEU A 223 11.38 13.77 2.06
C LEU A 223 10.81 15.15 2.40
N LYS A 224 9.97 15.25 3.42
CA LYS A 224 9.39 16.53 3.87
C LYS A 224 10.44 17.49 4.43
N HIS A 225 11.42 16.98 5.16
CA HIS A 225 12.50 17.77 5.76
C HIS A 225 13.72 17.90 4.85
N GLY A 226 13.78 17.15 3.74
CA GLY A 226 14.92 17.11 2.83
C GLY A 226 16.19 16.56 3.48
N ARG A 227 16.06 15.62 4.43
CA ARG A 227 17.18 15.03 5.19
C ARG A 227 16.90 13.59 5.61
N ARG A 228 17.92 12.75 5.61
CA ARG A 228 17.88 11.37 6.10
C ARG A 228 17.94 11.31 7.64
N TYR A 229 17.31 10.31 8.23
CA TYR A 229 17.60 9.89 9.59
C TYR A 229 18.99 9.25 9.68
N GLN A 230 19.64 9.41 10.81
CA GLN A 230 20.90 8.73 11.13
C GLN A 230 20.88 8.17 12.55
N ALA A 231 21.82 7.27 12.86
CA ALA A 231 21.95 6.69 14.19
C ALA A 231 21.99 7.76 15.29
N GLY A 232 21.09 7.64 16.26
CA GLY A 232 20.92 8.58 17.37
C GLY A 232 19.78 9.58 17.18
N ASP A 233 19.23 9.71 15.97
CA ASP A 233 17.98 10.44 15.76
C ASP A 233 16.80 9.69 16.39
N THR A 234 15.75 10.46 16.69
CA THR A 234 14.52 10.01 17.36
C THR A 234 13.31 10.60 16.65
N PRO A 235 12.09 10.09 16.91
CA PRO A 235 10.88 10.71 16.38
C PRO A 235 10.73 12.19 16.76
N GLN A 236 11.26 12.61 17.93
CA GLN A 236 11.17 13.99 18.42
C GLN A 236 12.27 14.90 17.88
N SER A 237 13.48 14.39 17.67
CA SER A 237 14.59 15.18 17.12
C SER A 237 14.42 15.45 15.63
N GLY A 238 13.77 14.53 14.90
CA GLY A 238 13.71 14.54 13.45
C GLY A 238 15.06 14.12 12.80
N PRO A 239 15.13 14.13 11.46
CA PRO A 239 16.30 13.67 10.71
C PRO A 239 17.43 14.71 10.71
N THR A 240 18.65 14.29 11.07
CA THR A 240 19.85 15.15 11.11
C THR A 240 20.95 14.75 10.12
N GLY A 241 20.73 13.67 9.36
CA GLY A 241 21.70 13.09 8.44
C GLY A 241 21.83 13.79 7.10
N GLU A 242 22.18 12.99 6.07
CA GLU A 242 22.45 13.43 4.70
C GLU A 242 21.28 14.22 4.10
N VAL A 243 21.58 15.23 3.28
CA VAL A 243 20.55 16.03 2.59
C VAL A 243 19.92 15.22 1.46
N ILE A 244 18.60 15.27 1.36
CA ILE A 244 17.82 14.75 0.24
C ILE A 244 17.38 15.94 -0.61
N GLY A 245 17.93 16.03 -1.82
CA GLY A 245 17.52 17.03 -2.79
C GLY A 245 16.22 16.64 -3.48
N VAL A 246 15.26 17.55 -3.53
CA VAL A 246 14.03 17.44 -4.32
C VAL A 246 13.95 18.63 -5.26
N ASP A 247 13.88 18.33 -6.55
CA ASP A 247 13.65 19.28 -7.63
C ASP A 247 12.16 19.26 -8.02
N PHE A 248 11.39 20.19 -7.44
CA PHE A 248 9.96 20.32 -7.71
C PHE A 248 9.64 20.74 -9.15
N ASP A 249 10.58 21.36 -9.87
CA ASP A 249 10.40 21.63 -11.31
C ASP A 249 10.48 20.34 -12.15
N GLY A 250 10.96 19.23 -11.55
CA GLY A 250 10.97 17.88 -12.10
C GLY A 250 9.72 17.06 -11.78
N VAL A 251 8.67 17.68 -11.24
CA VAL A 251 7.39 16.99 -10.96
C VAL A 251 6.40 17.30 -12.09
N LEU A 252 5.81 16.25 -12.67
CA LEU A 252 4.73 16.37 -13.64
C LEU A 252 3.46 16.92 -12.97
N PRO A 253 2.80 17.94 -13.55
CA PRO A 253 1.68 18.63 -12.92
C PRO A 253 0.36 17.89 -13.11
N MET A 254 0.29 16.64 -12.65
CA MET A 254 -0.92 15.81 -12.72
C MET A 254 -2.11 16.52 -12.05
N GLY A 255 -3.26 16.52 -12.72
CA GLY A 255 -4.52 16.99 -12.14
C GLY A 255 -4.89 16.19 -10.89
N ARG A 256 -5.59 16.84 -9.96
CA ARG A 256 -6.07 16.21 -8.73
C ARG A 256 -7.22 15.26 -9.04
N ASN A 257 -7.23 14.08 -8.41
CA ASN A 257 -8.31 13.08 -8.49
C ASN A 257 -8.84 12.89 -9.93
N PRO A 258 -7.98 12.54 -10.92
CA PRO A 258 -8.40 12.47 -12.32
C PRO A 258 -9.56 11.49 -12.51
N ARG A 259 -10.58 11.88 -13.27
CA ARG A 259 -11.67 10.98 -13.67
C ARG A 259 -11.79 10.91 -15.19
N ALA A 260 -12.18 9.75 -15.71
CA ALA A 260 -12.40 9.63 -17.14
C ALA A 260 -13.58 10.47 -17.65
N GLU A 261 -14.55 10.79 -16.79
CA GLU A 261 -15.68 11.67 -17.11
C GLU A 261 -15.32 13.16 -17.21
N ASP A 262 -14.17 13.58 -16.68
CA ASP A 262 -13.68 14.97 -16.79
C ASP A 262 -13.28 15.34 -18.22
N HIS A 263 -13.17 14.34 -19.10
CA HIS A 263 -12.70 14.48 -20.46
C HIS A 263 -13.80 14.10 -21.47
N PRO A 264 -13.88 14.79 -22.63
CA PRO A 264 -14.88 14.47 -23.65
C PRO A 264 -14.84 13.01 -24.09
N VAL A 265 -16.02 12.44 -24.38
CA VAL A 265 -16.14 11.10 -24.97
C VAL A 265 -15.32 11.01 -26.26
N GLY A 266 -14.47 10.00 -26.37
CA GLY A 266 -13.58 9.78 -27.52
C GLY A 266 -12.28 10.61 -27.50
N SER A 267 -12.05 11.46 -26.49
CA SER A 267 -10.76 12.12 -26.31
C SER A 267 -9.63 11.12 -26.03
N GLN A 268 -8.40 11.47 -26.43
CA GLN A 268 -7.23 10.61 -26.20
C GLN A 268 -7.00 10.34 -24.71
N ILE A 269 -7.22 11.33 -23.84
CA ILE A 269 -7.08 11.18 -22.39
C ILE A 269 -8.07 10.15 -21.86
N ARG A 270 -9.36 10.27 -22.22
CA ARG A 270 -10.40 9.34 -21.76
C ARG A 270 -10.14 7.91 -22.23
N LEU A 271 -9.68 7.74 -23.47
CA LEU A 271 -9.30 6.43 -24.01
C LEU A 271 -8.12 5.82 -23.23
N ALA A 272 -7.09 6.62 -22.95
CA ALA A 272 -5.92 6.18 -22.19
C ALA A 272 -6.26 5.86 -20.72
N GLN A 273 -7.14 6.63 -20.08
CA GLN A 273 -7.64 6.35 -18.73
C GLN A 273 -8.47 5.06 -18.69
N HIS A 274 -9.35 4.82 -19.68
CA HIS A 274 -10.07 3.56 -19.79
C HIS A 274 -9.11 2.37 -19.98
N GLU A 275 -8.09 2.50 -20.83
CA GLU A 275 -7.09 1.43 -21.00
C GLU A 275 -6.29 1.15 -19.72
N PHE A 276 -5.91 2.21 -18.98
CA PHE A 276 -5.26 2.11 -17.68
C PHE A 276 -6.16 1.40 -16.67
N ASN A 277 -7.42 1.86 -16.51
CA ASN A 277 -8.39 1.29 -15.58
C ASN A 277 -8.65 -0.20 -15.87
N THR A 278 -8.81 -0.57 -17.15
CA THR A 278 -8.94 -1.98 -17.56
C THR A 278 -7.70 -2.78 -17.19
N THR A 279 -6.51 -2.25 -17.48
CA THR A 279 -5.25 -2.94 -17.15
C THR A 279 -5.08 -3.12 -15.64
N TYR A 280 -5.53 -2.14 -14.84
CA TYR A 280 -5.47 -2.18 -13.39
C TYR A 280 -6.42 -3.23 -12.82
N CYS A 281 -7.66 -3.29 -13.30
CA CYS A 281 -8.61 -4.33 -12.88
C CYS A 281 -8.15 -5.74 -13.30
N VAL A 282 -7.50 -5.88 -14.46
CA VAL A 282 -6.87 -7.16 -14.87
C VAL A 282 -5.73 -7.54 -13.92
N LEU A 283 -4.91 -6.57 -13.47
CA LEU A 283 -3.90 -6.83 -12.45
C LEU A 283 -4.54 -7.33 -11.14
N LEU A 284 -5.59 -6.65 -10.65
CA LEU A 284 -6.29 -7.06 -9.43
C LEU A 284 -6.86 -8.48 -9.53
N ALA A 285 -7.44 -8.84 -10.68
CA ALA A 285 -7.91 -10.21 -10.93
C ALA A 285 -6.76 -11.24 -10.94
N MET A 286 -5.61 -10.92 -11.52
CA MET A 286 -4.43 -11.79 -11.49
C MET A 286 -3.88 -11.97 -10.07
N LEU A 287 -3.86 -10.90 -9.26
CA LEU A 287 -3.46 -10.96 -7.86
C LEU A 287 -4.45 -11.76 -7.03
N GLU A 288 -5.76 -11.58 -7.24
CA GLU A 288 -6.80 -12.39 -6.60
C GLU A 288 -6.61 -13.88 -6.87
N GLU A 289 -6.37 -14.27 -8.13
CA GLU A 289 -6.07 -15.66 -8.49
C GLU A 289 -4.77 -16.15 -7.85
N THR A 290 -3.73 -15.31 -7.84
CA THR A 290 -2.44 -15.63 -7.21
C THR A 290 -2.63 -15.97 -5.73
N PHE A 291 -3.32 -15.09 -5.00
CA PHE A 291 -3.57 -15.27 -3.57
C PHE A 291 -4.60 -16.35 -3.28
N ASN A 292 -5.40 -16.80 -4.25
CA ASN A 292 -6.35 -17.90 -4.06
C ASN A 292 -5.82 -19.28 -4.54
N GLY A 293 -4.50 -19.41 -4.71
CA GLY A 293 -3.83 -20.70 -4.96
C GLY A 293 -3.36 -20.94 -6.40
N ASN A 294 -3.23 -19.87 -7.20
CA ASN A 294 -2.70 -19.93 -8.55
C ASN A 294 -1.39 -19.13 -8.69
N PRO A 295 -0.26 -19.57 -8.09
CA PRO A 295 1.00 -18.84 -8.09
C PRO A 295 1.57 -18.56 -9.49
N ALA A 296 1.12 -19.31 -10.51
CA ALA A 296 1.49 -19.07 -11.91
C ALA A 296 1.03 -17.71 -12.45
N GLN A 297 0.07 -17.04 -11.80
CA GLN A 297 -0.39 -15.71 -12.15
C GLN A 297 0.58 -14.59 -11.70
N MET A 298 1.54 -14.88 -10.81
CA MET A 298 2.49 -13.85 -10.33
C MET A 298 3.33 -13.26 -11.46
N GLY A 299 3.91 -14.10 -12.32
CA GLY A 299 4.71 -13.63 -13.46
C GLY A 299 3.92 -12.74 -14.45
N PRO A 300 2.71 -13.16 -14.89
CA PRO A 300 1.77 -12.29 -15.60
C PRO A 300 1.42 -10.99 -14.86
N ALA A 301 1.15 -11.03 -13.56
CA ALA A 301 0.83 -9.86 -12.75
C ALA A 301 1.98 -8.84 -12.76
N VAL A 302 3.23 -9.28 -12.56
CA VAL A 302 4.43 -8.42 -12.62
C VAL A 302 4.54 -7.75 -14.00
N ARG A 303 4.27 -8.46 -15.10
CA ARG A 303 4.26 -7.85 -16.44
C ARG A 303 3.17 -6.78 -16.57
N GLN A 304 2.00 -6.98 -15.97
CA GLN A 304 0.95 -5.96 -15.94
C GLN A 304 1.32 -4.74 -15.10
N MET A 305 2.06 -4.91 -14.00
CA MET A 305 2.60 -3.78 -13.24
C MET A 305 3.53 -2.90 -14.11
N TYR A 306 4.41 -3.49 -14.91
CA TYR A 306 5.24 -2.74 -15.86
C TYR A 306 4.42 -2.03 -16.95
N LYS A 307 3.36 -2.67 -17.45
CA LYS A 307 2.43 -2.04 -18.41
C LYS A 307 1.73 -0.84 -17.79
N LEU A 308 1.22 -0.99 -16.56
CA LEU A 308 0.57 0.09 -15.80
C LEU A 308 1.49 1.27 -15.57
N LYS A 309 2.75 1.02 -15.19
CA LYS A 309 3.77 2.07 -15.09
C LYS A 309 3.87 2.89 -16.37
N GLY A 310 4.01 2.21 -17.52
CA GLY A 310 4.08 2.89 -18.82
C GLY A 310 2.84 3.70 -19.15
N GLN A 311 1.64 3.15 -18.90
CA GLN A 311 0.37 3.85 -19.14
C GLN A 311 0.19 5.06 -18.21
N ALA A 312 0.51 4.93 -16.93
CA ALA A 312 0.44 6.03 -15.96
C ALA A 312 1.39 7.18 -16.33
N GLN A 313 2.64 6.87 -16.67
CA GLN A 313 3.62 7.87 -17.10
C GLN A 313 3.24 8.53 -18.42
N ALA A 314 2.55 7.82 -19.32
CA ALA A 314 2.02 8.41 -20.55
C ALA A 314 0.87 9.39 -20.26
N LEU A 315 -0.07 9.00 -19.38
CA LEU A 315 -1.16 9.87 -18.93
C LEU A 315 -0.64 11.17 -18.31
N MET A 316 0.34 11.09 -17.42
CA MET A 316 0.94 12.25 -16.74
C MET A 316 1.69 13.22 -17.66
N LYS A 317 1.89 12.86 -18.95
CA LYS A 317 2.45 13.72 -19.99
C LYS A 317 1.40 14.30 -20.93
N MET A 318 0.14 13.89 -20.83
CA MET A 318 -0.95 14.39 -21.67
C MET A 318 -1.51 15.69 -21.09
N PRO A 319 -1.41 16.85 -21.77
CA PRO A 319 -2.00 18.10 -21.29
C PRO A 319 -3.53 18.02 -21.31
N THR A 320 -4.18 18.42 -20.22
CA THR A 320 -5.67 18.45 -20.15
C THR A 320 -6.29 19.58 -20.98
N GLY A 321 -5.48 20.56 -21.39
CA GLY A 321 -5.95 21.82 -21.97
C GLY A 321 -6.49 22.81 -20.92
N GLN A 322 -6.54 22.42 -19.64
CA GLN A 322 -6.97 23.26 -18.52
C GLN A 322 -5.75 23.72 -17.71
N GLY A 323 -5.36 24.97 -17.89
CA GLY A 323 -4.19 25.55 -17.21
C GLY A 323 -2.90 24.80 -17.58
N ARG A 324 -2.05 24.54 -16.57
CA ARG A 324 -0.78 23.81 -16.73
C ARG A 324 -0.89 22.34 -16.31
N THR A 325 -2.10 21.78 -16.18
CA THR A 325 -2.30 20.43 -15.65
C THR A 325 -2.18 19.35 -16.73
N THR A 326 -1.74 18.16 -16.32
CA THR A 326 -1.74 16.95 -17.14
C THR A 326 -2.77 15.94 -16.63
N ALA A 327 -3.14 14.98 -17.47
CA ALA A 327 -3.99 13.87 -17.08
C ALA A 327 -3.27 12.96 -16.08
N GLY A 328 -3.99 12.00 -15.52
CA GLY A 328 -3.41 11.00 -14.64
C GLY A 328 -4.24 9.73 -14.57
N PRO A 329 -3.67 8.68 -13.93
CA PRO A 329 -4.41 7.48 -13.52
C PRO A 329 -5.68 7.82 -12.74
N SER A 330 -6.79 7.20 -13.10
CA SER A 330 -8.10 7.42 -12.49
C SER A 330 -8.52 6.29 -11.53
N PHE A 331 -7.95 5.10 -11.69
CA PHE A 331 -8.22 3.90 -10.87
C PHE A 331 -9.72 3.59 -10.71
N GLU A 332 -10.50 3.70 -11.80
CA GLU A 332 -11.93 3.41 -11.77
C GLU A 332 -12.19 1.92 -12.05
N TYR A 333 -13.14 1.32 -11.34
CA TYR A 333 -13.51 -0.08 -11.55
C TYR A 333 -14.12 -0.31 -12.93
N VAL A 334 -13.55 -1.25 -13.68
CA VAL A 334 -14.10 -1.75 -14.95
C VAL A 334 -14.63 -3.15 -14.71
N PRO A 335 -15.93 -3.44 -14.86
CA PRO A 335 -16.48 -4.79 -14.67
C PRO A 335 -15.87 -5.83 -15.63
N PRO A 336 -15.76 -7.12 -15.26
CA PRO A 336 -15.16 -8.17 -16.09
C PRO A 336 -15.70 -8.23 -17.53
N GLU A 337 -17.00 -8.01 -17.71
CA GLU A 337 -17.69 -8.00 -19.01
C GLU A 337 -17.20 -6.89 -19.96
N HIS A 338 -16.48 -5.90 -19.46
CA HIS A 338 -15.99 -4.74 -20.21
C HIS A 338 -14.46 -4.73 -20.38
N ARG A 339 -13.75 -5.80 -20.00
CA ARG A 339 -12.27 -5.88 -20.06
C ARG A 339 -11.71 -6.56 -21.32
N ALA A 340 -12.57 -6.86 -22.29
CA ALA A 340 -12.24 -7.63 -23.49
C ALA A 340 -11.45 -6.82 -24.54
#